data_AF-A0A0F0KQS0-F1
#
_entry.id   AF-A0A0F0KQS0-F1
#
_cell.length_a   1.000
_cell.length_b   1.000
_cell.length_c   1.000
_cell.angle_alpha   90.00
_cell.angle_beta   90.00
_cell.angle_gamma   90.00
#
_symmetry.space_group_name_H-M   'P 1'
#
loop_
_entity.id
_entity.type
_entity.pdbx_description
1 polymer ?
#
loop_
_entity_poly.entity_id
_entity_poly.type
_entity_poly.pdbx_seq_one_letter_code
_entity_poly.pdbx_strand_id
1 'polypeptide(L)'
;MLRRSQLIDRNPVFWLGNPGCAGRRAGTSALTLDLTEKAFEMTGIAGKALTEAISTFLFVFSIIGAVNSGSPLTPLAIGLALGVLVYAAGHISGAHLNPAVSFGVLLRGGIGVVDFVAYIVAQFIGGALAALVSFVVWPHAEKATKISVGPAFLVEALFTLVLVWVVLNVATSKDNDNNSFYGLAIGGTVFVGATAVGGISGGGFNPAVALGLSISGQFDWANLWLYIVAPLVGAAVAALLFRVLSSNDAKASA
;
A
#
# COMPACT_ATOMS: atom_id res chain seq x y z
N MET A 1 8.18 -54.82 2.69
CA MET A 1 8.64 -55.55 1.48
C MET A 1 7.65 -55.27 0.35
N LEU A 2 8.17 -54.79 -0.80
CA LEU A 2 7.54 -54.64 -2.15
C LEU A 2 6.41 -53.58 -2.28
N ARG A 3 6.63 -52.37 -2.86
CA ARG A 3 6.82 -51.97 -4.30
C ARG A 3 5.68 -52.50 -5.21
N ARG A 4 5.08 -51.76 -6.16
CA ARG A 4 5.48 -50.58 -6.97
C ARG A 4 4.27 -50.08 -7.80
N SER A 5 4.20 -48.77 -8.06
CA SER A 5 3.88 -48.09 -9.36
C SER A 5 2.54 -48.37 -10.10
N GLN A 6 1.78 -47.37 -10.59
CA GLN A 6 2.17 -46.48 -11.69
C GLN A 6 1.20 -45.29 -11.94
N LEU A 7 1.81 -44.15 -12.32
CA LEU A 7 1.48 -43.24 -13.44
C LEU A 7 0.16 -42.47 -13.46
N ILE A 8 0.24 -41.13 -13.34
CA ILE A 8 -0.07 -40.21 -14.46
C ILE A 8 0.92 -39.04 -14.42
N ASP A 9 1.76 -38.98 -15.45
CA ASP A 9 2.67 -37.91 -15.84
C ASP A 9 1.90 -36.92 -16.73
N ARG A 10 2.05 -35.60 -16.49
CA ARG A 10 1.74 -34.55 -17.47
C ARG A 10 2.69 -33.38 -17.31
N ASN A 11 3.80 -33.44 -18.03
CA ASN A 11 4.61 -32.30 -18.41
C ASN A 11 4.24 -31.87 -19.84
N PRO A 12 4.07 -30.56 -20.16
CA PRO A 12 4.20 -30.08 -21.52
C PRO A 12 5.59 -29.46 -21.73
N VAL A 13 6.30 -30.14 -22.62
CA VAL A 13 7.51 -29.81 -23.37
C VAL A 13 7.71 -28.31 -23.70
N PHE A 14 8.91 -27.78 -23.39
CA PHE A 14 9.60 -26.79 -24.23
C PHE A 14 11.09 -27.16 -24.30
N TRP A 15 11.55 -27.45 -25.52
CA TRP A 15 12.93 -27.86 -25.86
C TRP A 15 13.83 -26.63 -26.03
N LEU A 16 15.04 -26.66 -25.46
CA LEU A 16 16.34 -26.48 -26.14
C LEU A 16 17.48 -26.36 -25.10
N GLY A 17 18.45 -27.28 -25.14
CA GLY A 17 19.68 -27.19 -24.35
C GLY A 17 20.42 -28.52 -24.18
N ASN A 18 21.13 -28.96 -25.22
CA ASN A 18 21.99 -30.14 -25.22
C ASN A 18 23.23 -29.93 -24.30
N PRO A 19 23.64 -30.88 -23.43
CA PRO A 19 24.79 -30.70 -22.56
C PRO A 19 26.05 -31.22 -23.26
N GLY A 20 26.88 -30.31 -23.77
CA GLY A 20 28.12 -30.70 -24.42
C GLY A 20 29.02 -29.52 -24.76
N CYS A 21 29.70 -28.97 -23.76
CA CYS A 21 31.00 -28.31 -23.91
C CYS A 21 31.52 -27.86 -22.53
N ALA A 22 32.31 -28.73 -21.88
CA ALA A 22 33.17 -28.34 -20.78
C ALA A 22 34.46 -27.75 -21.35
N GLY A 23 34.59 -26.41 -21.30
CA GLY A 23 35.76 -25.68 -21.78
C GLY A 23 35.98 -24.39 -20.97
N ARG A 24 37.08 -24.37 -20.20
CA ARG A 24 37.57 -23.31 -19.30
C ARG A 24 37.59 -21.89 -19.88
N ARG A 25 37.15 -20.91 -19.07
CA ARG A 25 37.83 -19.65 -18.61
C ARG A 25 36.74 -18.72 -18.02
N ALA A 26 36.41 -18.77 -16.73
CA ALA A 26 37.07 -18.04 -15.64
C ALA A 26 37.41 -16.58 -16.01
N GLY A 27 36.50 -15.64 -15.69
CA GLY A 27 36.76 -14.20 -15.80
C GLY A 27 35.49 -13.32 -15.81
N THR A 28 34.39 -13.78 -16.40
CA THR A 28 33.14 -12.99 -16.55
C THR A 28 32.03 -13.37 -15.56
N SER A 29 32.18 -14.48 -14.84
CA SER A 29 31.14 -15.05 -13.98
C SER A 29 30.98 -14.32 -12.63
N ALA A 30 32.05 -13.79 -12.04
CA ALA A 30 31.96 -13.13 -10.73
C ALA A 30 31.30 -11.75 -10.82
N LEU A 31 31.58 -10.96 -11.87
CA LEU A 31 30.97 -9.66 -12.08
C LEU A 31 29.50 -9.79 -12.53
N THR A 32 29.18 -10.79 -13.35
CA THR A 32 27.79 -11.07 -13.72
C THR A 32 27.01 -11.65 -12.54
N LEU A 33 27.60 -12.54 -11.72
CA LEU A 33 26.99 -12.98 -10.46
C LEU A 33 26.82 -11.83 -9.47
N ASP A 34 27.80 -10.93 -9.30
CA ASP A 34 27.70 -9.74 -8.44
C ASP A 34 26.66 -8.74 -8.95
N LEU A 35 26.51 -8.58 -10.27
CA LEU A 35 25.44 -7.75 -10.85
C LEU A 35 24.06 -8.42 -10.73
N THR A 36 24.00 -9.74 -10.79
CA THR A 36 22.75 -10.50 -10.61
C THR A 36 22.38 -10.57 -9.13
N GLU A 37 23.34 -10.69 -8.23
CA GLU A 37 23.17 -10.59 -6.78
C GLU A 37 22.82 -9.17 -6.36
N LYS A 38 23.40 -8.11 -6.95
CA LYS A 38 22.97 -6.71 -6.71
C LYS A 38 21.62 -6.37 -7.31
N ALA A 39 21.31 -6.88 -8.51
CA ALA A 39 19.99 -6.77 -9.11
C ALA A 39 18.93 -7.59 -8.35
N PHE A 40 19.34 -8.66 -7.67
CA PHE A 40 18.51 -9.43 -6.74
C PHE A 40 18.50 -8.78 -5.35
N GLU A 41 19.53 -8.08 -4.88
CA GLU A 41 19.57 -7.30 -3.62
C GLU A 41 18.74 -6.02 -3.71
N MET A 42 18.44 -5.54 -4.93
CA MET A 42 17.34 -4.59 -5.16
C MET A 42 15.96 -5.14 -4.72
N THR A 43 15.86 -6.39 -4.26
CA THR A 43 14.72 -6.93 -3.49
C THR A 43 14.78 -6.64 -1.97
N GLY A 44 15.72 -5.82 -1.52
CA GLY A 44 15.80 -5.31 -0.14
C GLY A 44 14.90 -4.07 0.12
N ILE A 45 15.22 -3.32 1.19
CA ILE A 45 14.48 -2.11 1.61
C ILE A 45 14.30 -1.12 0.45
N ALA A 46 15.30 -0.97 -0.44
CA ALA A 46 15.23 -0.08 -1.59
C ALA A 46 14.12 -0.47 -2.59
N GLY A 47 13.99 -1.76 -2.92
CA GLY A 47 12.92 -2.24 -3.81
C GLY A 47 11.54 -2.06 -3.22
N LYS A 48 11.40 -2.33 -1.91
CA LYS A 48 10.15 -2.09 -1.18
C LYS A 48 9.78 -0.62 -1.15
N ALA A 49 10.74 0.26 -0.84
CA ALA A 49 10.54 1.70 -0.81
C ALA A 49 10.20 2.26 -2.21
N LEU A 50 10.88 1.80 -3.27
CA LEU A 50 10.54 2.18 -4.64
C LEU A 50 9.12 1.73 -5.01
N THR A 51 8.73 0.52 -4.62
CA THR A 51 7.37 0.01 -4.82
C THR A 51 6.36 0.89 -4.11
N GLU A 52 6.58 1.23 -2.83
CA GLU A 52 5.71 2.14 -2.08
C GLU A 52 5.61 3.52 -2.73
N ALA A 53 6.71 4.07 -3.25
CA ALA A 53 6.71 5.36 -3.95
C ALA A 53 5.88 5.30 -5.24
N ILE A 54 6.10 4.29 -6.10
CA ILE A 54 5.37 4.12 -7.36
C ILE A 54 3.89 3.84 -7.11
N SER A 55 3.57 2.95 -6.18
CA SER A 55 2.19 2.60 -5.87
C SER A 55 1.45 3.78 -5.23
N THR A 56 2.09 4.55 -4.34
CA THR A 56 1.48 5.78 -3.79
C THR A 56 1.32 6.85 -4.87
N PHE A 57 2.30 6.99 -5.77
CA PHE A 57 2.20 7.88 -6.92
C PHE A 57 0.97 7.55 -7.78
N LEU A 58 0.84 6.29 -8.20
CA LEU A 58 -0.27 5.85 -9.04
C LEU A 58 -1.61 6.00 -8.31
N PHE A 59 -1.64 5.75 -7.00
CA PHE A 59 -2.85 5.91 -6.19
C PHE A 59 -3.28 7.38 -6.11
N VAL A 60 -2.39 8.28 -5.70
CA VAL A 60 -2.69 9.72 -5.58
C VAL A 60 -3.04 10.33 -6.93
N PHE A 61 -2.34 9.95 -8.01
CA PHE A 61 -2.67 10.40 -9.37
C PHE A 61 -4.08 9.95 -9.78
N SER A 62 -4.44 8.70 -9.46
CA SER A 62 -5.79 8.16 -9.71
C SER A 62 -6.86 8.90 -8.91
N ILE A 63 -6.59 9.26 -7.65
CA ILE A 63 -7.50 10.06 -6.82
C ILE A 63 -7.71 11.44 -7.45
N ILE A 64 -6.64 12.14 -7.82
CA ILE A 64 -6.72 13.48 -8.43
C ILE A 64 -7.54 13.41 -9.73
N GLY A 65 -7.26 12.42 -10.59
CA GLY A 65 -8.03 12.21 -11.82
C GLY A 65 -9.50 11.88 -11.55
N ALA A 66 -9.79 11.01 -10.57
CA ALA A 66 -11.15 10.66 -10.19
C ALA A 66 -11.92 11.87 -9.65
N VAL A 67 -11.30 12.72 -8.84
CA VAL A 67 -11.92 13.97 -8.34
C VAL A 67 -12.16 14.95 -9.49
N ASN A 68 -11.17 15.17 -10.36
CA ASN A 68 -11.30 16.06 -11.52
C ASN A 68 -12.32 15.58 -12.56
N SER A 69 -12.64 14.29 -12.59
CA SER A 69 -13.69 13.76 -13.48
C SER A 69 -15.10 14.25 -13.12
N GLY A 70 -15.33 14.71 -11.88
CA GLY A 70 -16.65 15.08 -11.38
C GLY A 70 -17.67 13.92 -11.34
N SER A 71 -17.21 12.68 -11.53
CA SER A 71 -18.08 11.51 -11.63
C SER A 71 -18.71 11.15 -10.29
N PRO A 72 -20.00 10.76 -10.24
CA PRO A 72 -20.58 10.15 -9.04
C PRO A 72 -19.87 8.85 -8.62
N LEU A 73 -19.09 8.24 -9.53
CA LEU A 73 -18.30 7.03 -9.26
C LEU A 73 -16.93 7.31 -8.63
N THR A 74 -16.57 8.57 -8.33
CA THR A 74 -15.28 8.93 -7.73
C THR A 74 -14.92 8.07 -6.50
N PRO A 75 -15.81 7.85 -5.51
CA PRO A 75 -15.49 6.98 -4.38
C PRO A 75 -15.14 5.54 -4.79
N LEU A 76 -15.87 4.98 -5.77
CA LEU A 76 -15.65 3.63 -6.26
C LEU A 76 -14.31 3.54 -6.98
N ALA A 77 -13.99 4.53 -7.82
CA ALA A 77 -12.72 4.60 -8.53
C ALA A 77 -11.53 4.66 -7.56
N ILE A 78 -11.63 5.46 -6.49
CA ILE A 78 -10.58 5.58 -5.46
C ILE A 78 -10.38 4.24 -4.74
N GLY A 79 -11.46 3.61 -4.26
CA GLY A 79 -11.36 2.34 -3.55
C GLY A 79 -10.83 1.21 -4.44
N LEU A 80 -11.31 1.10 -5.69
CA LEU A 80 -10.82 0.12 -6.65
C LEU A 80 -9.35 0.37 -7.03
N ALA A 81 -8.93 1.61 -7.21
CA ALA A 81 -7.53 1.94 -7.49
C ALA A 81 -6.62 1.45 -6.36
N LEU A 82 -6.99 1.68 -5.10
CA LEU A 82 -6.23 1.14 -3.97
C LEU A 82 -6.19 -0.38 -4.00
N GLY A 83 -7.34 -1.04 -4.16
CA GLY A 83 -7.41 -2.51 -4.16
C GLY A 83 -6.57 -3.15 -5.27
N VAL A 84 -6.63 -2.60 -6.49
CA VAL A 84 -5.82 -3.04 -7.64
C VAL A 84 -4.33 -2.87 -7.36
N LEU A 85 -3.92 -1.72 -6.80
CA LEU A 85 -2.51 -1.47 -6.48
C LEU A 85 -2.02 -2.37 -5.34
N VAL A 86 -2.87 -2.67 -4.36
CA VAL A 86 -2.57 -3.64 -3.30
C VAL A 86 -2.35 -5.04 -3.88
N TYR A 87 -3.19 -5.48 -4.83
CA TYR A 87 -2.96 -6.75 -5.52
C TYR A 87 -1.68 -6.76 -6.35
N ALA A 88 -1.39 -5.64 -7.03
CA ALA A 88 -0.21 -5.53 -7.89
C ALA A 88 1.11 -5.49 -7.10
N ALA A 89 1.14 -4.79 -5.96
CA ALA A 89 2.38 -4.50 -5.22
C ALA A 89 2.52 -5.26 -3.90
N GLY A 90 1.45 -5.89 -3.40
CA GLY A 90 1.42 -6.49 -2.06
C GLY A 90 2.49 -7.56 -1.84
N HIS A 91 2.80 -8.36 -2.86
CA HIS A 91 3.82 -9.40 -2.80
C HIS A 91 5.27 -8.87 -2.76
N ILE A 92 5.48 -7.56 -2.99
CA ILE A 92 6.80 -6.92 -2.98
C ILE A 92 6.99 -6.14 -1.68
N SER A 93 6.09 -5.19 -1.38
CA SER A 93 6.21 -4.28 -0.22
C SER A 93 5.15 -4.50 0.87
N GLY A 94 4.14 -5.34 0.65
CA GLY A 94 2.91 -5.35 1.45
C GLY A 94 1.93 -4.24 1.05
N ALA A 95 2.30 -3.36 0.12
CA ALA A 95 1.47 -2.30 -0.46
C ALA A 95 0.72 -1.47 0.59
N HIS A 96 1.47 -0.79 1.46
CA HIS A 96 0.86 0.06 2.49
C HIS A 96 0.28 1.34 1.88
N LEU A 97 1.02 2.00 0.98
CA LEU A 97 0.68 3.21 0.24
C LEU A 97 0.21 4.39 1.12
N ASN A 98 0.38 4.28 2.44
CA ASN A 98 -0.27 5.13 3.43
C ASN A 98 0.57 5.18 4.71
N PRO A 99 1.06 6.37 5.11
CA PRO A 99 1.79 6.55 6.36
C PRO A 99 1.08 6.01 7.61
N ALA A 100 -0.25 6.16 7.69
CA ALA A 100 -1.04 5.66 8.81
C ALA A 100 -1.16 4.13 8.81
N VAL A 101 -1.24 3.50 7.63
CA VAL A 101 -1.20 2.02 7.52
C VAL A 101 0.16 1.50 7.94
N SER A 102 1.25 2.08 7.42
CA SER A 102 2.62 1.74 7.84
C SER A 102 2.80 1.88 9.35
N PHE A 103 2.23 2.92 9.95
CA PHE A 103 2.29 3.14 11.39
C PHE A 103 1.50 2.07 12.16
N GLY A 104 0.29 1.73 11.74
CA GLY A 104 -0.51 0.66 12.35
C GLY A 104 0.17 -0.70 12.27
N VAL A 105 0.77 -1.02 11.11
CA VAL A 105 1.53 -2.26 10.91
C VAL A 105 2.80 -2.28 11.78
N LEU A 106 3.49 -1.14 11.94
CA LEU A 106 4.63 -1.00 12.85
C LEU A 106 4.19 -1.25 14.30
N LEU A 107 3.12 -0.61 14.74
CA LEU A 107 2.57 -0.78 16.09
C LEU A 107 2.12 -2.21 16.33
N ARG A 108 1.70 -2.95 15.30
CA ARG A 108 1.41 -4.38 15.38
C ARG A 108 2.67 -5.26 15.39
N GLY A 109 3.80 -4.75 14.93
CA GLY A 109 5.06 -5.49 14.78
C GLY A 109 5.18 -6.23 13.45
N GLY A 110 4.40 -5.84 12.43
CA GLY A 110 4.43 -6.44 11.09
C GLY A 110 5.46 -5.82 10.14
N ILE A 111 6.15 -4.75 10.55
CA ILE A 111 7.20 -4.09 9.78
C ILE A 111 8.30 -3.60 10.73
N GLY A 112 9.57 -3.67 10.29
CA GLY A 112 10.70 -3.14 11.06
C GLY A 112 10.73 -1.60 11.03
N VAL A 113 11.40 -0.99 12.01
CA VAL A 113 11.51 0.48 12.10
C VAL A 113 12.20 1.09 10.87
N VAL A 114 13.22 0.42 10.32
CA VAL A 114 13.96 0.91 9.15
C VAL A 114 13.07 0.88 7.90
N ASP A 115 12.39 -0.24 7.62
CA ASP A 115 11.42 -0.33 6.53
C ASP A 115 10.30 0.70 6.71
N PHE A 116 9.78 0.87 7.93
CA PHE A 116 8.76 1.88 8.24
C PHE A 116 9.21 3.29 7.83
N VAL A 117 10.40 3.72 8.26
CA VAL A 117 10.91 5.06 7.91
C VAL A 117 11.09 5.19 6.40
N ALA A 118 11.62 4.16 5.73
CA ALA A 118 11.77 4.17 4.28
C ALA A 118 10.41 4.27 3.57
N TYR A 119 9.37 3.60 4.08
CA TYR A 119 8.02 3.64 3.52
C TYR A 119 7.40 5.03 3.68
N ILE A 120 7.51 5.64 4.87
CA ILE A 120 6.98 6.99 5.10
C ILE A 120 7.57 7.98 4.08
N VAL A 121 8.89 7.98 3.91
CA VAL A 121 9.57 8.86 2.95
C VAL A 121 9.13 8.57 1.52
N ALA A 122 9.11 7.30 1.12
CA ALA A 122 8.69 6.87 -0.21
C ALA A 122 7.25 7.28 -0.54
N GLN A 123 6.32 7.06 0.40
CA GLN A 123 4.90 7.38 0.23
C GLN A 123 4.68 8.88 0.05
N PHE A 124 5.31 9.72 0.89
CA PHE A 124 5.21 11.17 0.74
C PHE A 124 5.82 11.67 -0.57
N ILE A 125 6.98 11.12 -0.98
CA ILE A 125 7.58 11.44 -2.29
C ILE A 125 6.62 11.04 -3.43
N GLY A 126 6.08 9.83 -3.39
CA GLY A 126 5.12 9.35 -4.40
C GLY A 126 3.88 10.24 -4.50
N GLY A 127 3.27 10.58 -3.37
CA GLY A 127 2.10 11.46 -3.32
C GLY A 127 2.37 12.87 -3.83
N ALA A 128 3.53 13.45 -3.47
CA ALA A 128 3.92 14.77 -3.95
C ALA A 128 4.20 14.76 -5.47
N LEU A 129 4.95 13.78 -5.97
CA LEU A 129 5.23 13.64 -7.40
C LEU A 129 3.96 13.44 -8.22
N ALA A 130 2.99 12.67 -7.70
CA ALA A 130 1.70 12.47 -8.37
C ALA A 130 0.95 13.79 -8.55
N ALA A 131 0.92 14.62 -7.52
CA ALA A 131 0.29 15.93 -7.58
C ALA A 131 1.01 16.86 -8.57
N LEU A 132 2.34 16.89 -8.56
CA LEU A 132 3.13 17.70 -9.50
C LEU A 132 2.91 17.27 -10.96
N VAL A 133 2.91 15.97 -11.23
CA VAL A 133 2.66 15.42 -12.58
C VAL A 133 1.20 15.65 -13.00
N SER A 134 0.25 15.69 -12.06
CA SER A 134 -1.16 15.91 -12.37
C SER A 134 -1.41 17.25 -13.08
N PHE A 135 -0.57 18.26 -12.87
CA PHE A 135 -0.68 19.58 -13.52
C PHE A 135 -0.44 19.56 -15.03
N VAL A 136 0.14 18.49 -15.58
CA VAL A 136 0.26 18.30 -17.03
C VAL A 136 -1.09 17.92 -17.65
N VAL A 137 -2.02 17.37 -16.87
CA VAL A 137 -3.28 16.80 -17.34
C VAL A 137 -4.49 17.60 -16.89
N TRP A 138 -4.48 18.08 -15.64
CA TRP A 138 -5.58 18.84 -15.04
C TRP A 138 -5.08 20.15 -14.44
N PRO A 139 -5.90 21.22 -14.46
CA PRO A 139 -5.56 22.44 -13.77
C PRO A 139 -5.49 22.23 -12.25
N HIS A 140 -4.79 23.12 -11.57
CA HIS A 140 -4.87 23.23 -10.11
C HIS A 140 -6.33 23.48 -9.69
N ALA A 141 -6.80 22.82 -8.63
CA ALA A 141 -8.17 22.97 -8.20
C ALA A 141 -8.42 24.41 -7.71
N GLU A 142 -9.51 25.03 -8.17
CA GLU A 142 -9.81 26.43 -7.85
C GLU A 142 -10.21 26.64 -6.38
N LYS A 143 -10.78 25.61 -5.73
CA LYS A 143 -11.29 25.68 -4.38
C LYS A 143 -11.02 24.39 -3.63
N ALA A 144 -10.35 24.52 -2.48
CA ALA A 144 -10.22 23.45 -1.53
C ALA A 144 -11.56 23.07 -0.90
N THR A 145 -11.70 21.80 -0.50
CA THR A 145 -12.81 21.30 0.30
C THR A 145 -12.89 22.08 1.61
N LYS A 146 -14.05 22.68 1.88
CA LYS A 146 -14.32 23.34 3.16
C LYS A 146 -14.73 22.30 4.18
N ILE A 147 -14.07 22.31 5.33
CA ILE A 147 -14.32 21.36 6.42
C ILE A 147 -14.68 22.07 7.71
N SER A 148 -15.44 21.38 8.57
CA SER A 148 -15.52 21.71 9.99
C SER A 148 -14.56 20.79 10.75
N VAL A 149 -13.63 21.37 11.50
CA VAL A 149 -12.50 20.66 12.11
C VAL A 149 -12.95 19.47 12.96
N GLY A 150 -13.94 19.64 13.84
CA GLY A 150 -14.39 18.59 14.76
C GLY A 150 -14.94 17.35 14.03
N PRO A 151 -16.00 17.51 13.21
CA PRO A 151 -16.53 16.40 12.41
C PRO A 151 -15.49 15.78 11.47
N ALA A 152 -14.66 16.59 10.80
CA ALA A 152 -13.64 16.09 9.88
C ALA A 152 -12.59 15.24 10.61
N PHE A 153 -12.08 15.71 11.75
CA PHE A 153 -11.12 14.97 12.57
C PHE A 153 -11.71 13.62 12.99
N LEU A 154 -12.96 13.60 13.46
CA LEU A 154 -13.62 12.39 13.91
C LEU A 154 -13.75 11.35 12.79
N VAL A 155 -14.24 11.76 11.62
CA VAL A 155 -14.46 10.80 10.52
C VAL A 155 -13.15 10.33 9.88
N GLU A 156 -12.12 11.19 9.82
CA GLU A 156 -10.77 10.79 9.39
C GLU A 156 -10.17 9.75 10.34
N ALA A 157 -10.26 9.97 11.65
CA ALA A 157 -9.77 9.02 12.65
C ALA A 157 -10.54 7.69 12.61
N LEU A 158 -11.88 7.74 12.53
CA LEU A 158 -12.71 6.53 12.51
C LEU A 158 -12.52 5.71 11.23
N PHE A 159 -12.48 6.33 10.04
CA PHE A 159 -12.30 5.56 8.82
C PHE A 159 -10.85 5.11 8.60
N THR A 160 -9.84 5.83 9.09
CA THR A 160 -8.49 5.27 9.16
C THR A 160 -8.41 4.12 10.17
N LEU A 161 -9.12 4.17 11.30
CA LEU A 161 -9.24 3.02 12.20
C LEU A 161 -9.81 1.82 11.44
N VAL A 162 -10.92 1.97 10.72
CA VAL A 162 -11.52 0.87 9.94
C VAL A 162 -10.55 0.36 8.87
N LEU A 163 -9.89 1.25 8.13
CA LEU A 163 -8.90 0.88 7.11
C LEU A 163 -7.75 0.07 7.70
N VAL A 164 -7.12 0.57 8.75
CA VAL A 164 -5.98 -0.12 9.40
C VAL A 164 -6.45 -1.40 10.07
N TRP A 165 -7.63 -1.41 10.70
CA TRP A 165 -8.23 -2.62 11.26
C TRP A 165 -8.38 -3.72 10.22
N VAL A 166 -8.95 -3.38 9.05
CA VAL A 166 -9.11 -4.31 7.94
C VAL A 166 -7.76 -4.79 7.47
N VAL A 167 -6.79 -3.91 7.20
CA VAL A 167 -5.42 -4.30 6.80
C VAL A 167 -4.82 -5.31 7.77
N LEU A 168 -4.86 -5.02 9.08
CA LEU A 168 -4.26 -5.90 10.07
C LEU A 168 -4.92 -7.29 10.07
N ASN A 169 -6.25 -7.35 9.96
CA ASN A 169 -6.97 -8.63 9.97
C ASN A 169 -6.81 -9.41 8.65
N VAL A 170 -6.90 -8.76 7.49
CA VAL A 170 -6.99 -9.48 6.21
C VAL A 170 -5.63 -9.75 5.57
N ALA A 171 -4.60 -8.99 5.92
CA ALA A 171 -3.29 -9.04 5.27
C ALA A 171 -2.13 -9.35 6.23
N THR A 172 -2.32 -9.23 7.55
CA THR A 172 -1.24 -9.50 8.51
C THR A 172 -1.52 -10.65 9.45
N SER A 173 -2.79 -10.91 9.80
CA SER A 173 -3.18 -11.92 10.77
C SER A 173 -2.91 -13.35 10.28
N LYS A 174 -2.34 -14.17 11.17
CA LYS A 174 -2.13 -15.61 10.93
C LYS A 174 -3.43 -16.37 10.67
N ASP A 175 -4.54 -15.88 11.23
CA ASP A 175 -5.86 -16.50 11.03
C ASP A 175 -6.34 -16.36 9.56
N ASN A 176 -5.67 -15.54 8.74
CA ASN A 176 -5.99 -15.28 7.35
C ASN A 176 -4.79 -15.48 6.38
N ASP A 177 -3.80 -16.32 6.72
CA ASP A 177 -2.55 -16.49 5.94
C ASP A 177 -2.75 -16.86 4.44
N ASN A 178 -3.89 -17.45 4.06
CA ASN A 178 -4.22 -17.82 2.67
C ASN A 178 -5.35 -16.99 2.07
N ASN A 179 -5.66 -15.83 2.65
CA ASN A 179 -6.69 -14.96 2.14
C ASN A 179 -6.24 -14.29 0.83
N SER A 180 -6.98 -14.45 -0.26
CA SER A 180 -6.74 -13.74 -1.53
C SER A 180 -7.67 -12.54 -1.73
N PHE A 181 -8.56 -12.24 -0.79
CA PHE A 181 -9.51 -11.13 -0.86
C PHE A 181 -9.00 -9.84 -0.19
N TYR A 182 -7.74 -9.80 0.27
CA TYR A 182 -7.18 -8.65 1.00
C TYR A 182 -7.27 -7.34 0.21
N GLY A 183 -6.89 -7.33 -1.07
CA GLY A 183 -6.94 -6.12 -1.91
C GLY A 183 -8.36 -5.58 -2.07
N LEU A 184 -9.34 -6.48 -2.31
CA LEU A 184 -10.74 -6.12 -2.39
C LEU A 184 -11.28 -5.58 -1.05
N ALA A 185 -10.92 -6.19 0.08
CA ALA A 185 -11.34 -5.74 1.40
C ALA A 185 -10.76 -4.35 1.76
N ILE A 186 -9.47 -4.15 1.51
CA ILE A 186 -8.75 -2.90 1.79
C ILE A 186 -9.28 -1.78 0.89
N GLY A 187 -9.35 -2.01 -0.42
CA GLY A 187 -9.89 -1.04 -1.38
C GLY A 187 -11.38 -0.74 -1.14
N GLY A 188 -12.17 -1.78 -0.84
CA GLY A 188 -13.58 -1.66 -0.49
C GLY A 188 -13.81 -0.79 0.75
N THR A 189 -12.91 -0.86 1.74
CA THR A 189 -12.98 0.01 2.93
C THR A 189 -12.84 1.49 2.56
N VAL A 190 -11.90 1.82 1.67
CA VAL A 190 -11.73 3.20 1.21
C VAL A 190 -12.90 3.66 0.34
N PHE A 191 -13.47 2.78 -0.50
CA PHE A 191 -14.70 3.07 -1.22
C PHE A 191 -15.85 3.43 -0.27
N VAL A 192 -16.07 2.62 0.77
CA VAL A 192 -17.11 2.87 1.77
C VAL A 192 -16.85 4.19 2.50
N GLY A 193 -15.61 4.47 2.93
CA GLY A 193 -15.26 5.72 3.59
C GLY A 193 -15.44 6.96 2.71
N ALA A 194 -14.93 6.91 1.48
CA ALA A 194 -15.08 8.01 0.53
C ALA A 194 -16.55 8.29 0.21
N THR A 195 -17.39 7.25 0.15
CA THR A 195 -18.84 7.40 -0.07
C THR A 195 -19.54 7.95 1.17
N ALA A 196 -19.24 7.41 2.36
CA ALA A 196 -19.97 7.71 3.58
C ALA A 196 -19.61 9.07 4.18
N VAL A 197 -18.33 9.45 4.16
CA VAL A 197 -17.83 10.64 4.87
C VAL A 197 -16.96 11.56 4.00
N GLY A 198 -16.78 11.24 2.71
CA GLY A 198 -16.06 12.12 1.77
C GLY A 198 -16.66 13.52 1.68
N GLY A 199 -17.98 13.66 1.82
CA GLY A 199 -18.64 14.97 1.88
C GLY A 199 -18.40 15.77 3.17
N ILE A 200 -17.79 15.17 4.20
CA ILE A 200 -17.51 15.80 5.50
C ILE A 200 -16.05 16.26 5.59
N SER A 201 -15.11 15.38 5.26
CA SER A 201 -13.66 15.66 5.37
C SER A 201 -12.94 15.70 4.04
N GLY A 202 -13.55 15.28 2.93
CA GLY A 202 -12.86 14.98 1.68
C GLY A 202 -12.30 13.56 1.58
N GLY A 203 -12.33 12.79 2.67
CA GLY A 203 -11.95 11.36 2.69
C GLY A 203 -10.46 11.11 2.45
N GLY A 204 -9.59 11.77 3.22
CA GLY A 204 -8.14 11.63 3.09
C GLY A 204 -7.64 10.25 3.52
N PHE A 205 -7.94 9.86 4.76
CA PHE A 205 -7.59 8.61 5.46
C PHE A 205 -6.10 8.20 5.42
N ASN A 206 -5.26 9.04 4.83
CA ASN A 206 -3.90 8.77 4.39
C ASN A 206 -3.12 10.09 4.32
N PRO A 207 -2.09 10.27 5.17
CA PRO A 207 -1.29 11.49 5.17
C PRO A 207 -0.58 11.80 3.84
N ALA A 208 -0.15 10.80 3.07
CA ALA A 208 0.50 11.01 1.77
C ALA A 208 -0.50 11.43 0.69
N VAL A 209 -1.74 10.90 0.73
CA VAL A 209 -2.84 11.38 -0.11
C VAL A 209 -3.19 12.82 0.23
N ALA A 210 -3.29 13.14 1.52
CA ALA A 210 -3.62 14.49 1.97
C ALA A 210 -2.57 15.52 1.53
N LEU A 211 -1.27 15.16 1.57
CA LEU A 211 -0.21 16.00 1.01
C LEU A 211 -0.40 16.21 -0.49
N GLY A 212 -0.62 15.15 -1.25
CA GLY A 212 -0.85 15.23 -2.70
C GLY A 212 -2.04 16.13 -3.04
N LEU A 213 -3.18 15.90 -2.39
CA LEU A 213 -4.39 16.71 -2.57
C LEU A 213 -4.24 18.17 -2.10
N SER A 214 -3.35 18.44 -1.14
CA SER A 214 -3.03 19.83 -0.76
C SER A 214 -2.18 20.52 -1.85
N ILE A 215 -1.23 19.80 -2.44
CA ILE A 215 -0.42 20.31 -3.55
C ILE A 215 -1.31 20.59 -4.77
N SER A 216 -2.20 19.68 -5.15
CA SER A 216 -3.09 19.87 -6.30
C SER A 216 -4.33 20.74 -6.03
N GLY A 217 -4.46 21.27 -4.81
CA GLY A 217 -5.43 22.31 -4.43
C GLY A 217 -6.79 21.81 -3.93
N GLN A 218 -7.02 20.49 -3.89
CA GLN A 218 -8.27 19.93 -3.40
C GLN A 218 -8.38 20.06 -1.87
N PHE A 219 -7.28 19.96 -1.14
CA PHE A 219 -7.23 20.16 0.32
C PHE A 219 -6.56 21.50 0.67
N ASP A 220 -7.03 22.11 1.75
CA ASP A 220 -6.44 23.34 2.27
C ASP A 220 -5.20 23.02 3.12
N TRP A 221 -4.08 23.66 2.79
CA TRP A 221 -2.82 23.56 3.54
C TRP A 221 -2.99 23.86 5.03
N ALA A 222 -3.89 24.76 5.41
CA ALA A 222 -4.18 25.09 6.80
C ALA A 222 -4.74 23.89 7.59
N ASN A 223 -5.33 22.92 6.90
CA ASN A 223 -5.93 21.73 7.49
C ASN A 223 -5.04 20.48 7.36
N LEU A 224 -3.87 20.56 6.72
CA LEU A 224 -3.00 19.39 6.49
C LEU A 224 -2.66 18.64 7.78
N TRP A 225 -2.46 19.37 8.90
CA TRP A 225 -2.19 18.76 10.21
C TRP A 225 -3.30 17.79 10.64
N LEU A 226 -4.56 18.09 10.33
CA LEU A 226 -5.70 17.26 10.70
C LEU A 226 -5.63 15.92 9.98
N TYR A 227 -5.31 15.93 8.69
CA TYR A 227 -5.15 14.74 7.87
C TYR A 227 -3.85 13.96 8.15
N ILE A 228 -2.97 14.49 8.99
CA ILE A 228 -1.82 13.74 9.53
C ILE A 228 -2.21 13.14 10.87
N VAL A 229 -2.70 13.95 11.81
CA VAL A 229 -2.94 13.55 13.20
C VAL A 229 -4.12 12.59 13.31
N ALA A 230 -5.26 12.88 12.69
CA ALA A 230 -6.46 12.05 12.81
C ALA A 230 -6.23 10.62 12.27
N PRO A 231 -5.64 10.42 11.08
CA PRO A 231 -5.29 9.08 10.61
C PRO A 231 -4.32 8.32 11.53
N LEU A 232 -3.32 8.98 12.10
CA LEU A 232 -2.38 8.34 13.04
C LEU A 232 -3.06 7.90 14.33
N VAL A 233 -4.01 8.69 14.86
CA VAL A 233 -4.85 8.31 16.00
C VAL A 233 -5.68 7.07 15.66
N GLY A 234 -6.36 7.08 14.51
CA GLY A 234 -7.14 5.93 14.04
C GLY A 234 -6.30 4.66 13.91
N ALA A 235 -5.12 4.77 13.31
CA ALA A 235 -4.18 3.66 13.15
C ALA A 235 -3.68 3.09 14.49
N ALA A 236 -3.37 3.97 15.46
CA ALA A 236 -2.96 3.54 16.80
C ALA A 236 -4.06 2.76 17.52
N VAL A 237 -5.30 3.27 17.48
CA VAL A 237 -6.46 2.59 18.08
C VAL A 237 -6.70 1.23 17.40
N ALA A 238 -6.63 1.17 16.07
CA ALA A 238 -6.77 -0.10 15.33
C ALA A 238 -5.70 -1.13 15.73
N ALA A 239 -4.43 -0.73 15.85
CA ALA A 239 -3.36 -1.62 16.27
C ALA A 239 -3.54 -2.13 17.71
N LEU A 240 -4.00 -1.26 18.62
CA LEU A 240 -4.31 -1.63 20.01
C LEU A 240 -5.46 -2.64 20.07
N LEU A 241 -6.57 -2.35 19.39
CA LEU A 241 -7.70 -3.27 19.30
C LEU A 241 -7.25 -4.64 18.76
N PHE A 242 -6.28 -4.67 17.83
CA PHE A 242 -5.92 -5.88 17.10
C PHE A 242 -5.13 -6.78 18.02
N ARG A 243 -4.22 -6.19 18.79
CA ARG A 243 -3.48 -6.90 19.84
C ARG A 243 -4.39 -7.46 20.94
N VAL A 244 -5.45 -6.74 21.30
CA VAL A 244 -6.38 -7.19 22.34
C VAL A 244 -7.28 -8.33 21.85
N LEU A 245 -7.74 -8.27 20.60
CA LEU A 245 -8.75 -9.20 20.07
C LEU A 245 -8.14 -10.40 19.34
N SER A 246 -6.96 -10.28 18.74
CA SER A 246 -6.33 -11.33 17.93
C SER A 246 -5.33 -12.15 18.75
N SER A 247 -5.85 -13.02 19.63
CA SER A 247 -5.04 -13.81 20.57
C SER A 247 -3.99 -14.71 19.92
N ASN A 248 -4.21 -15.15 18.68
CA ASN A 248 -3.28 -16.00 17.93
C ASN A 248 -2.07 -15.21 17.38
N ASP A 249 -2.25 -13.91 17.15
CA ASP A 249 -1.20 -12.98 16.74
C ASP A 249 -0.48 -12.35 17.94
N ALA A 250 -1.11 -12.30 19.11
CA ALA A 250 -0.52 -11.77 20.35
C ALA A 250 0.58 -12.66 20.96
N LYS A 251 0.58 -13.97 20.68
CA LYS A 251 1.46 -14.97 21.32
C LYS A 251 2.89 -15.08 20.73
N ALA A 252 3.48 -13.98 20.29
CA ALA A 252 4.88 -13.96 19.87
C ALA A 252 5.69 -12.97 20.72
N SER A 253 5.78 -13.23 22.03
CA SER A 253 6.75 -12.63 22.96
C SER A 253 6.72 -13.38 24.30
N ALA A 254 7.37 -14.55 24.33
CA ALA A 254 7.91 -15.17 25.54
C ALA A 254 9.08 -16.06 25.14
#